data_AF-A0A645CAU1-F1
#
_entry.id   AF-A0A645CAU1-F1
#
_cell.length_a   1.000
_cell.length_b   1.000
_cell.length_c   1.000
_cell.angle_alpha   90.00
_cell.angle_beta   90.00
_cell.angle_gamma   90.00
#
_symmetry.space_group_name_H-M   'P 1'
#
loop_
_entity.id
_entity.type
_entity.pdbx_description
1 polymer ?
#
loop_
_entity_poly.entity_id
_entity_poly.type
_entity_poly.pdbx_seq_one_letter_code
_entity_poly.pdbx_strand_id
1 'polypeptide(L)'
;MFGLSTREVLTKVILNSVKNNIGIYKQSIIDNISNIKSNPELENTVLFQSIRQEYLDHVSNDVFNSFKLSSPSIAARIQLTLMSPSLCGYDDINFENGILAGSIYAICYYSMNNKVAAPKDCINLNHIHNDIMEQALSELDKELL
;
A
#
# COMPACT_ATOMS: atom_id res chain seq x y z
N MET A 1 -10.80 3.95 -29.98
CA MET A 1 -10.11 3.02 -29.05
C MET A 1 -10.54 3.39 -27.65
N PHE A 2 -11.26 2.50 -26.96
CA PHE A 2 -11.60 2.70 -25.54
C PHE A 2 -10.36 2.39 -24.70
N GLY A 3 -9.54 3.41 -24.43
CA GLY A 3 -8.45 3.31 -23.46
C GLY A 3 -9.01 3.23 -22.05
N LEU A 4 -8.35 2.46 -21.18
CA LEU A 4 -8.67 2.45 -19.75
C LEU A 4 -8.59 3.88 -19.18
N SER A 5 -9.53 4.23 -18.32
CA SER A 5 -9.48 5.49 -17.57
C SER A 5 -8.29 5.51 -16.62
N THR A 6 -7.79 6.70 -16.27
CA THR A 6 -6.70 6.86 -15.27
C THR A 6 -7.02 6.13 -13.97
N ARG A 7 -8.29 6.15 -13.55
CA ARG A 7 -8.78 5.38 -12.41
C ARG A 7 -8.51 3.90 -12.57
N GLU A 8 -8.96 3.29 -13.66
CA GLU A 8 -8.81 1.84 -13.89
C GLU A 8 -7.35 1.43 -13.99
N VAL A 9 -6.52 2.24 -14.66
CA VAL A 9 -5.08 1.98 -14.75
C VAL A 9 -4.44 2.01 -13.36
N LEU A 10 -4.69 3.05 -12.57
CA LEU A 10 -4.11 3.18 -11.23
C LEU A 10 -4.60 2.08 -10.28
N THR A 11 -5.91 1.81 -10.25
CA THR A 11 -6.48 0.72 -9.46
C THR A 11 -5.79 -0.61 -9.80
N LYS A 12 -5.62 -0.90 -11.10
CA LYS A 12 -4.99 -2.14 -11.53
C LYS A 12 -3.51 -2.22 -11.13
N VAL A 13 -2.74 -1.15 -11.35
CA VAL A 13 -1.31 -1.10 -11.01
C VAL A 13 -1.12 -1.31 -9.51
N ILE A 14 -1.89 -0.59 -8.69
CA ILE A 14 -1.79 -0.68 -7.23
C ILE A 14 -2.18 -2.08 -6.74
N LEU A 15 -3.32 -2.61 -7.18
CA LEU A 15 -3.77 -3.94 -6.75
C LEU A 15 -2.84 -5.07 -7.22
N ASN A 16 -2.21 -4.93 -8.39
CA ASN A 16 -1.19 -5.87 -8.83
C ASN A 16 0.02 -5.82 -7.89
N SER A 17 0.48 -4.63 -7.51
CA SER A 17 1.60 -4.48 -6.57
C SER A 17 1.27 -5.07 -5.20
N VAL A 18 0.09 -4.79 -4.67
CA VAL A 18 -0.44 -5.38 -3.42
C VAL A 18 -0.36 -6.91 -3.44
N LYS A 19 -0.85 -7.53 -4.52
CA LYS A 19 -0.87 -8.99 -4.68
C LYS A 19 0.52 -9.57 -4.89
N ASN A 20 1.37 -8.92 -5.68
CA ASN A 20 2.71 -9.43 -5.99
C ASN A 20 3.62 -9.43 -4.76
N ASN A 21 3.43 -8.47 -3.85
CA ASN A 21 4.23 -8.36 -2.63
C ASN A 21 3.64 -9.14 -1.44
N ILE A 22 2.48 -9.79 -1.56
CA ILE A 22 1.82 -10.45 -0.42
C ILE A 22 2.66 -11.59 0.19
N GLY A 23 3.54 -12.20 -0.63
CA GLY A 23 4.48 -13.21 -0.16
C GLY A 23 5.47 -12.66 0.88
N ILE A 24 5.86 -11.38 0.78
CA ILE A 24 6.73 -10.71 1.76
C ILE A 24 6.02 -10.65 3.10
N TYR A 25 4.76 -10.19 3.10
CA TYR A 25 3.95 -10.12 4.31
C TYR A 25 3.83 -11.49 5.01
N LYS A 26 3.52 -12.53 4.22
CA LYS A 26 3.41 -13.89 4.75
C LYS A 26 4.73 -14.40 5.34
N GLN A 27 5.82 -14.22 4.60
CA GLN A 27 7.14 -14.69 5.03
C GLN A 27 7.60 -13.98 6.31
N SER A 28 7.44 -12.65 6.40
CA SER A 28 7.80 -11.90 7.60
C SER A 28 6.99 -12.34 8.83
N ILE A 29 5.75 -12.79 8.66
CA ILE A 29 4.96 -13.40 9.76
C ILE A 29 5.52 -14.76 10.16
N ILE A 30 5.80 -15.64 9.19
CA ILE A 30 6.37 -16.96 9.45
C ILE A 30 7.69 -16.84 10.20
N ASP A 31 8.59 -15.96 9.74
CA ASP A 31 9.90 -15.74 10.34
C ASP A 31 9.82 -15.27 11.79
N ASN A 32 8.71 -14.63 12.16
CA ASN A 32 8.47 -14.06 13.48
C ASN A 32 7.45 -14.83 14.32
N ILE A 33 6.92 -15.97 13.84
CA ILE A 33 5.79 -16.65 14.49
C ILE A 33 6.12 -17.15 15.89
N SER A 34 7.36 -17.60 16.12
CA SER A 34 7.83 -18.04 17.42
C SER A 34 7.87 -16.90 18.44
N ASN A 35 8.28 -15.71 17.99
CA ASN A 35 8.29 -14.49 18.80
C ASN A 35 6.85 -14.06 19.12
N ILE A 36 5.98 -14.12 18.10
CA ILE A 36 4.55 -13.80 18.22
C ILE A 36 3.84 -14.68 19.26
N LYS A 37 4.13 -15.99 19.23
CA LYS A 37 3.54 -16.96 20.19
C LYS A 37 4.06 -16.80 21.61
N SER A 38 5.24 -16.19 21.80
CA SER A 38 5.94 -16.16 23.08
C SER A 38 5.69 -14.91 23.93
N ASN A 39 5.24 -13.78 23.34
CA ASN A 39 5.09 -12.50 24.05
C ASN A 39 3.73 -11.81 23.82
N PRO A 40 2.74 -12.00 24.71
CA PRO A 40 1.35 -11.79 24.31
C PRO A 40 0.82 -10.35 24.17
N GLU A 41 1.39 -9.28 24.76
CA GLU A 41 0.57 -8.03 24.88
C GLU A 41 1.19 -6.66 24.52
N LEU A 42 2.51 -6.51 24.31
CA LEU A 42 3.09 -5.20 23.87
C LEU A 42 4.16 -5.32 22.78
N GLU A 43 5.09 -6.27 22.91
CA GLU A 43 6.12 -6.52 21.89
C GLU A 43 5.52 -7.03 20.58
N ASN A 44 4.41 -7.77 20.65
CA ASN A 44 3.65 -8.18 19.47
C ASN A 44 3.11 -6.99 18.67
N THR A 45 2.64 -5.93 19.33
CA THR A 45 2.07 -4.78 18.61
C THR A 45 3.12 -4.06 17.77
N VAL A 46 4.32 -3.85 18.34
CA VAL A 46 5.45 -3.22 17.61
C VAL A 46 5.92 -4.13 16.47
N LEU A 47 6.04 -5.43 16.72
CA LEU A 47 6.45 -6.40 15.72
C LEU A 47 5.45 -6.51 14.57
N PHE A 48 4.15 -6.56 14.86
CA PHE A 48 3.12 -6.56 13.82
C PHE A 48 3.10 -5.25 13.03
N GLN A 49 3.32 -4.11 13.70
CA GLN A 49 3.46 -2.81 13.03
C GLN A 49 4.66 -2.82 12.08
N SER A 50 5.82 -3.32 12.48
CA SER A 50 7.01 -3.38 11.62
C SER A 50 6.82 -4.32 10.43
N ILE A 51 6.24 -5.51 10.63
CA ILE A 51 5.94 -6.46 9.55
C ILE A 51 4.96 -5.83 8.54
N ARG A 52 3.92 -5.17 9.04
CA ARG A 52 2.95 -4.47 8.21
C ARG A 52 3.61 -3.32 7.44
N GLN A 53 4.44 -2.52 8.11
CA GLN A 53 5.12 -1.40 7.48
C GLN A 53 6.05 -1.86 6.37
N GLU A 54 6.87 -2.88 6.60
CA GLU A 54 7.76 -3.46 5.59
C GLU A 54 6.98 -3.84 4.32
N TYR A 55 5.89 -4.59 4.48
CA TYR A 55 5.03 -4.96 3.36
C TYR A 55 4.47 -3.74 2.60
N LEU A 56 3.94 -2.75 3.31
CA LEU A 56 3.36 -1.55 2.69
C LEU A 56 4.42 -0.67 2.01
N ASP A 57 5.64 -0.65 2.54
CA ASP A 57 6.77 0.04 1.93
C ASP A 57 7.17 -0.65 0.64
N HIS A 58 7.18 -1.98 0.59
CA HIS A 58 7.40 -2.73 -0.66
C HIS A 58 6.33 -2.43 -1.72
N VAL A 59 5.06 -2.43 -1.33
CA VAL A 59 3.94 -2.10 -2.24
C VAL A 59 4.06 -0.67 -2.77
N SER A 60 4.26 0.32 -1.90
CA SER A 60 4.34 1.71 -2.32
C SER A 60 5.57 1.99 -3.17
N ASN A 61 6.72 1.39 -2.83
CA ASN A 61 7.94 1.50 -3.63
C ASN A 61 7.78 0.91 -5.03
N ASP A 62 7.19 -0.26 -5.17
CA ASP A 62 6.95 -0.89 -6.47
C ASP A 62 6.05 0.00 -7.37
N VAL A 63 4.96 0.55 -6.81
CA VAL A 63 4.11 1.49 -7.54
C VAL A 63 4.86 2.77 -7.94
N PHE A 64 5.53 3.44 -7.01
CA PHE A 64 6.21 4.70 -7.29
C PHE A 64 7.42 4.53 -8.22
N ASN A 65 8.17 3.43 -8.10
CA ASN A 65 9.29 3.12 -8.98
C ASN A 65 8.83 2.84 -10.42
N SER A 66 7.63 2.28 -10.61
CA SER A 66 7.07 2.11 -11.96
C SER A 66 6.93 3.46 -12.70
N PHE A 67 6.62 4.54 -11.98
CA PHE A 67 6.54 5.89 -12.55
C PHE A 67 7.92 6.52 -12.78
N LYS A 68 8.93 6.23 -11.95
CA LYS A 68 10.30 6.73 -12.19
C LYS A 68 10.83 6.28 -13.55
N LEU A 69 10.51 5.05 -13.95
CA LEU A 69 10.94 4.48 -15.22
C LEU A 69 10.06 4.94 -16.39
N SER A 70 8.74 5.00 -16.20
CA SER A 70 7.78 5.25 -17.29
C SER A 70 7.48 6.74 -17.53
N SER A 71 7.56 7.59 -16.50
CA SER A 71 7.22 9.01 -16.59
C SER A 71 7.92 9.85 -15.51
N PRO A 72 9.12 10.38 -15.78
CA PRO A 72 9.88 11.19 -14.83
C PRO A 72 9.14 12.43 -14.31
N SER A 73 8.26 13.04 -15.12
CA SER A 73 7.46 14.20 -14.71
C SER A 73 6.39 13.83 -13.68
N ILE A 74 5.72 12.68 -13.84
CA ILE A 74 4.79 12.14 -12.85
C ILE A 74 5.57 11.76 -11.58
N ALA A 75 6.73 11.12 -11.72
CA ALA A 75 7.57 10.75 -10.59
C ALA A 75 8.00 11.96 -9.75
N ALA A 76 8.37 13.08 -10.38
CA ALA A 76 8.70 14.32 -9.68
C ALA A 76 7.49 14.88 -8.89
N ARG A 77 6.28 14.81 -9.46
CA ARG A 77 5.05 15.22 -8.75
C ARG A 77 4.69 14.30 -7.58
N ILE A 78 4.94 13.00 -7.73
CA ILE A 78 4.80 12.04 -6.63
C ILE A 78 5.75 12.42 -5.49
N GLN A 79 7.02 12.69 -5.79
CA GLN A 79 8.00 13.12 -4.78
C GLN A 79 7.57 14.41 -4.05
N LEU A 80 7.09 15.41 -4.78
CA LEU A 80 6.57 16.64 -4.18
C LEU A 80 5.37 16.36 -3.27
N THR A 81 4.47 15.48 -3.68
CA THR A 81 3.29 15.11 -2.89
C THR A 81 3.66 14.31 -1.65
N LEU A 82 4.70 13.46 -1.71
CA LEU A 82 5.22 12.76 -0.53
C LEU A 82 5.83 13.72 0.49
N MET A 83 6.43 14.83 0.05
CA MET A 83 6.94 15.89 0.94
C MET A 83 5.82 16.80 1.48
N SER A 84 4.70 16.91 0.77
CA SER A 84 3.57 17.77 1.12
C SER A 84 2.25 17.09 0.70
N PRO A 85 1.70 16.19 1.53
CA PRO A 85 0.49 15.43 1.23
C PRO A 85 -0.72 16.30 0.92
N SER A 86 -0.78 17.48 1.53
CA SER A 86 -1.81 18.49 1.30
C SER A 86 -1.99 18.86 -0.18
N LEU A 87 -0.95 18.71 -1.01
CA LEU A 87 -1.03 18.92 -2.45
C LEU A 87 -2.07 18.02 -3.13
N CYS A 88 -2.26 16.78 -2.64
CA CYS A 88 -3.26 15.88 -3.20
C CYS A 88 -4.65 16.00 -2.54
N GLY A 89 -4.84 16.96 -1.63
CA GLY A 89 -6.10 17.21 -0.92
C GLY A 89 -6.34 16.31 0.30
N TYR A 90 -5.30 15.63 0.77
CA TYR A 90 -5.34 14.74 1.94
C TYR A 90 -4.19 15.08 2.88
N ASP A 91 -4.45 15.91 3.88
CA ASP A 91 -3.44 16.43 4.81
C ASP A 91 -2.95 15.37 5.80
N ASP A 92 -3.81 14.40 6.12
CA ASP A 92 -3.59 13.41 7.18
C ASP A 92 -3.01 12.07 6.67
N ILE A 93 -2.30 12.07 5.53
CA ILE A 93 -1.63 10.85 5.07
C ILE A 93 -0.52 10.49 6.07
N ASN A 94 -0.77 9.46 6.88
CA ASN A 94 0.19 8.92 7.82
C ASN A 94 1.18 7.99 7.11
N PHE A 95 2.46 8.35 7.12
CA PHE A 95 3.56 7.56 6.57
C PHE A 95 4.26 6.67 7.61
N GLU A 96 4.06 6.92 8.90
CA GLU A 96 4.76 6.23 10.00
C GLU A 96 4.44 4.74 10.06
N ASN A 97 3.24 4.35 9.60
CA ASN A 97 2.78 2.96 9.59
C ASN A 97 2.70 2.37 8.18
N GLY A 98 3.48 2.90 7.23
CA GLY A 98 3.40 2.54 5.82
C GLY A 98 2.13 3.06 5.12
N ILE A 99 2.15 3.05 3.79
CA ILE A 99 1.13 3.69 2.97
C ILE A 99 0.14 2.67 2.41
N LEU A 100 -1.14 2.81 2.75
CA LEU A 100 -2.20 1.98 2.17
C LEU A 100 -2.55 2.36 0.72
N ALA A 101 -3.24 1.44 0.03
CA ALA A 101 -3.52 1.54 -1.41
C ALA A 101 -4.30 2.81 -1.80
N GLY A 102 -5.21 3.28 -0.94
CA GLY A 102 -5.99 4.49 -1.15
C GLY A 102 -5.14 5.76 -1.13
N SER A 103 -4.15 5.83 -0.23
CA SER A 103 -3.21 6.96 -0.17
C SER A 103 -2.25 6.95 -1.37
N ILE A 104 -1.75 5.76 -1.75
CA ILE A 104 -0.96 5.59 -2.99
C ILE A 104 -1.79 6.08 -4.20
N TYR A 105 -3.07 5.71 -4.26
CA TYR A 105 -3.97 6.14 -5.33
C TYR A 105 -4.16 7.65 -5.34
N ALA A 106 -4.40 8.29 -4.18
CA ALA A 106 -4.57 9.74 -4.09
C ALA A 106 -3.34 10.48 -4.61
N ILE A 107 -2.15 10.06 -4.17
CA ILE A 107 -0.86 10.64 -4.57
C ILE A 107 -0.65 10.51 -6.09
N CYS A 108 -0.82 9.30 -6.64
CA CYS A 108 -0.63 9.04 -8.06
C CYS A 108 -1.69 9.74 -8.93
N TYR A 109 -2.95 9.71 -8.51
CA TYR A 109 -4.06 10.34 -9.25
C TYR A 109 -3.87 11.86 -9.36
N TYR A 110 -3.48 12.51 -8.25
CA TYR A 110 -3.13 13.93 -8.26
C TYR A 110 -1.93 14.20 -9.17
N SER A 111 -0.87 13.40 -9.04
CA SER A 111 0.35 13.58 -9.84
C SER A 111 0.08 13.48 -11.35
N MET A 112 -0.84 12.60 -11.77
CA MET A 112 -1.22 12.42 -13.17
C MET A 112 -2.19 13.49 -13.68
N ASN A 113 -3.22 13.83 -12.89
CA ASN A 113 -4.37 14.61 -13.37
C ASN A 113 -4.42 16.05 -12.84
N ASN A 114 -3.57 16.39 -11.87
CA ASN A 114 -3.64 17.62 -11.09
C ASN A 114 -5.03 17.84 -10.45
N LYS A 115 -5.66 16.74 -9.99
CA LYS A 115 -7.00 16.71 -9.40
C LYS A 115 -6.99 15.84 -8.15
N VAL A 116 -7.82 16.21 -7.18
CA VAL A 116 -8.03 15.41 -5.97
C VAL A 116 -8.76 14.12 -6.33
N ALA A 117 -8.26 12.98 -5.83
CA ALA A 117 -8.92 11.69 -5.99
C ALA A 117 -10.25 11.66 -5.24
N ALA A 118 -11.25 10.96 -5.77
CA ALA A 118 -12.52 10.80 -5.07
C ALA A 118 -12.32 9.95 -3.79
N PRO A 119 -12.81 10.39 -2.61
CA PRO A 119 -12.63 9.65 -1.36
C PRO A 119 -13.14 8.20 -1.44
N LYS A 120 -14.25 7.98 -2.16
CA LYS A 120 -14.83 6.65 -2.39
C LYS A 120 -13.84 5.69 -3.04
N ASP A 121 -13.06 6.14 -4.01
CA ASP A 121 -12.08 5.29 -4.71
C ASP A 121 -10.92 4.93 -3.77
N CYS A 122 -10.44 5.90 -2.97
CA CYS A 122 -9.40 5.69 -1.97
C CYS A 122 -9.84 4.70 -0.87
N ILE A 123 -11.04 4.89 -0.32
CA ILE A 123 -11.60 4.04 0.73
C ILE A 123 -11.79 2.61 0.22
N ASN A 124 -12.36 2.45 -0.98
CA ASN A 124 -12.53 1.12 -1.58
C ASN A 124 -11.20 0.39 -1.77
N LEU A 125 -10.16 1.09 -2.22
CA LEU A 125 -8.83 0.50 -2.36
C LEU A 125 -8.21 0.10 -1.01
N ASN A 126 -8.41 0.89 0.04
CA ASN A 126 -7.97 0.53 1.39
C ASN A 126 -8.67 -0.75 1.87
N HIS A 127 -9.99 -0.88 1.66
CA HIS A 127 -10.72 -2.09 2.01
C HIS A 127 -10.18 -3.31 1.26
N ILE A 128 -10.04 -3.23 -0.06
CA ILE A 128 -9.52 -4.36 -0.85
C ILE A 128 -8.10 -4.74 -0.41
N HIS A 129 -7.25 -3.77 -0.10
CA HIS A 129 -5.89 -4.04 0.38
C HIS A 129 -5.92 -4.78 1.73
N ASN A 130 -6.73 -4.29 2.69
CA ASN A 130 -6.88 -4.95 3.98
C ASN A 130 -7.47 -6.36 3.84
N ASP A 131 -8.49 -6.56 2.99
CA ASP A 131 -9.08 -7.87 2.73
C ASP A 131 -8.04 -8.87 2.22
N ILE A 132 -7.10 -8.43 1.37
CA ILE A 132 -6.01 -9.27 0.86
C ILE A 132 -5.04 -9.65 2.00
N MET A 133 -4.72 -8.71 2.89
CA MET A 133 -3.88 -9.00 4.06
C MET A 133 -4.57 -9.98 5.01
N GLU A 134 -5.86 -9.80 5.28
CA GLU A 134 -6.66 -10.72 6.12
C GLU A 134 -6.76 -12.12 5.51
N GLN A 135 -6.93 -12.22 4.19
CA GLN A 135 -6.89 -13.49 3.48
C GLN A 135 -5.53 -14.17 3.63
N ALA A 136 -4.44 -13.42 3.51
CA ALA A 136 -3.09 -13.95 3.69
C ALA A 136 -2.88 -14.50 5.11
N LEU A 137 -3.39 -13.81 6.15
CA LEU A 137 -3.38 -14.29 7.53
C LEU A 137 -4.19 -15.58 7.69
N SER A 138 -5.39 -15.63 7.11
CA SER A 138 -6.26 -16.82 7.17
C SER A 138 -5.64 -18.03 6.45
N GLU A 139 -4.92 -17.80 5.35
CA GLU A 139 -4.19 -18.84 4.65
C GLU A 139 -3.05 -19.39 5.51
N LEU A 140 -2.26 -18.51 6.14
CA LEU A 140 -1.19 -18.93 7.06
C LEU A 140 -1.72 -19.73 8.25
N ASP A 141 -2.83 -19.29 8.86
CA ASP A 141 -3.45 -20.00 9.98
C ASP A 141 -3.82 -21.44 9.60
N LYS A 142 -4.33 -21.66 8.38
CA LYS A 142 -4.63 -23.01 7.87
C LYS A 142 -3.39 -23.85 7.54
N GLU A 143 -2.29 -23.22 7.13
CA GLU A 143 -1.04 -23.91 6.78
C GLU A 143 -0.22 -24.32 8.01
N LEU A 144 -0.42 -23.64 9.14
CA LEU A 144 0.37 -23.77 10.36
C LEU A 144 -0.35 -24.52 11.51
N LEU A 145 -1.62 -24.89 11.30
CA LEU A 145 -2.44 -25.77 12.16
C LEU A 145 -2.47 -27.20 11.60
#